data_AF-A0AAX2LE40-F1
#
_entry.id   AF-A0AAX2LE40-F1
#
_cell.length_a   1.000
_cell.length_b   1.000
_cell.length_c   1.000
_cell.angle_alpha   90.00
_cell.angle_beta   90.00
_cell.angle_gamma   90.00
#
_symmetry.space_group_name_H-M   'P 1'
#
loop_
_entity.id
_entity.type
_entity.pdbx_description
1 polymer ?
#
loop_
_entity_poly.entity_id
_entity_poly.type
_entity_poly.pdbx_seq_one_letter_code
_entity_poly.pdbx_strand_id
1 'polypeptide(L)'
;MDLQQLTKKNQEFIHIATNQLIKDGKTDDDIKALLEEVIPTILENQKKGITARSLYGAPTAWAASFSKEANQKEATPKNTNPWLMWLDTSLLFIGIVGLLNSIMTFFNTNATVTGLVSLLALGFGGGASMYATYYFVYRHMGKDKSLRPSWFKVIGALTLAMLAWITLYSATAFLPKALNPQLPPVALLITGALAIGLRYLLQRKYNIQNTMAPQR
;
A
#
# COMPACT_ATOMS: atom_id res chain seq x y z
N MET A 1 37.03 -14.85 9.85
CA MET A 1 35.85 -15.75 9.93
C MET A 1 36.19 -17.11 9.35
N ASP A 2 36.19 -18.16 10.17
CA ASP A 2 36.44 -19.51 9.69
C ASP A 2 35.11 -20.25 9.44
N LEU A 3 34.62 -20.17 8.20
CA LEU A 3 33.40 -20.86 7.76
C LEU A 3 33.64 -22.36 7.53
N GLN A 4 34.89 -22.85 7.59
CA GLN A 4 35.22 -24.24 7.32
C GLN A 4 34.71 -25.19 8.41
N GLN A 5 34.47 -24.68 9.62
CA GLN A 5 33.93 -25.45 10.75
C GLN A 5 32.42 -25.68 10.67
N LEU A 6 31.71 -24.99 9.78
CA LEU A 6 30.28 -25.15 9.58
C LEU A 6 29.98 -26.38 8.73
N THR A 7 28.90 -27.11 9.06
CA THR A 7 28.37 -28.14 8.15
C THR A 7 27.96 -27.54 6.81
N LYS A 8 27.95 -28.35 5.74
CA LYS A 8 27.51 -27.92 4.39
C LYS A 8 26.17 -27.19 4.39
N LYS A 9 25.19 -27.67 5.17
CA LYS A 9 23.86 -27.05 5.30
C LYS A 9 23.92 -25.66 5.94
N ASN A 10 24.81 -25.46 6.90
CA ASN A 10 24.99 -24.16 7.56
C ASN A 10 25.80 -23.20 6.67
N GLN A 11 26.80 -23.69 5.93
CA GLN A 11 27.53 -22.90 4.93
C GLN A 11 26.58 -22.38 3.84
N GLU A 12 25.68 -23.22 3.34
CA GLU A 12 24.68 -22.83 2.35
C GLU A 12 23.71 -21.76 2.87
N PHE A 13 23.28 -21.89 4.13
CA PHE A 13 22.48 -20.86 4.79
C PHE A 13 23.19 -19.50 4.80
N ILE A 14 24.45 -19.47 5.23
CA ILE A 14 25.26 -18.25 5.30
C ILE A 14 25.46 -17.65 3.91
N HIS A 15 25.78 -18.48 2.91
CA HIS A 15 25.97 -18.01 1.54
C HIS A 15 24.71 -17.35 0.95
N ILE A 16 23.54 -17.99 1.13
CA ILE A 16 22.27 -17.43 0.64
C ILE A 16 21.93 -16.13 1.38
N ALA A 17 22.11 -16.10 2.71
CA ALA A 17 21.84 -14.92 3.52
C ALA A 17 22.75 -13.74 3.15
N THR A 18 24.06 -13.98 3.01
CA THR A 18 25.04 -12.96 2.60
C THR A 18 24.70 -12.39 1.23
N ASN A 19 24.41 -13.23 0.25
CA ASN A 19 24.02 -12.76 -1.09
C ASN A 19 22.74 -11.92 -1.05
N GLN A 20 21.79 -12.23 -0.17
CA GLN A 20 20.59 -11.44 0.01
C GLN A 20 20.90 -10.09 0.68
N LEU A 21 21.74 -10.05 1.71
CA LEU A 21 22.16 -8.81 2.37
C LEU A 21 22.90 -7.87 1.41
N ILE A 22 23.75 -8.40 0.53
CA ILE A 22 24.43 -7.64 -0.52
C ILE A 22 23.40 -7.05 -1.50
N LYS A 23 22.43 -7.86 -1.95
CA LYS A 23 21.33 -7.39 -2.83
C LYS A 23 20.49 -6.30 -2.16
N ASP A 24 20.36 -6.37 -0.84
CA ASP A 24 19.61 -5.40 -0.04
C ASP A 24 20.44 -4.14 0.29
N GLY A 25 21.69 -4.03 -0.18
CA GLY A 25 22.52 -2.83 -0.09
C GLY A 25 23.34 -2.69 1.18
N LYS A 26 23.53 -3.78 1.95
CA LYS A 26 24.42 -3.77 3.13
C LYS A 26 25.89 -3.71 2.72
N THR A 27 26.69 -3.01 3.52
CA THR A 27 28.15 -2.95 3.36
C THR A 27 28.79 -4.26 3.84
N ASP A 28 29.97 -4.57 3.33
CA ASP A 28 30.73 -5.75 3.75
C ASP A 28 31.02 -5.77 5.25
N ASP A 29 31.23 -4.59 5.85
CA ASP A 29 31.50 -4.48 7.30
C ASP A 29 30.24 -4.73 8.14
N ASP A 30 29.08 -4.25 7.71
CA ASP A 30 27.80 -4.58 8.36
C ASP A 30 27.51 -6.09 8.30
N ILE A 31 27.79 -6.71 7.15
CA ILE A 31 27.59 -8.14 6.96
C ILE A 31 28.53 -8.93 7.87
N LYS A 32 29.81 -8.55 7.95
CA LYS A 32 30.78 -9.20 8.85
C LYS A 32 30.32 -9.10 10.30
N ALA A 33 29.94 -7.91 10.77
CA ALA A 33 29.49 -7.71 12.14
C ALA A 33 28.29 -8.62 12.48
N LEU A 34 27.31 -8.68 11.57
CA LEU A 34 26.13 -9.54 11.74
C LEU A 34 26.52 -11.02 11.80
N LEU A 35 27.38 -11.48 10.90
CA LEU A 35 27.80 -12.87 10.88
C LEU A 35 28.64 -13.22 12.12
N GLU A 36 29.42 -12.28 12.67
CA GLU A 36 30.27 -12.51 13.86
C GLU A 36 29.43 -12.80 15.09
N GLU A 37 28.26 -12.18 15.20
CA GLU A 37 27.29 -12.43 16.26
C GLU A 37 26.66 -13.83 16.14
N VAL A 38 26.40 -14.30 14.91
CA VAL A 38 25.48 -15.43 14.67
C VAL A 38 26.24 -16.75 14.49
N ILE A 39 27.47 -16.71 13.97
CA ILE A 39 28.30 -17.91 13.73
C ILE A 39 28.55 -18.71 15.01
N PRO A 40 28.90 -18.11 16.17
CA PRO A 40 29.13 -18.88 17.40
C PRO A 40 27.91 -19.70 17.81
N THR A 41 26.71 -19.12 17.73
CA THR A 41 25.44 -19.80 18.04
C THR A 41 25.17 -20.95 17.07
N ILE A 42 25.48 -20.79 15.79
CA ILE A 42 25.34 -21.86 14.79
C ILE A 42 26.31 -23.02 15.11
N LEU A 43 27.56 -22.71 15.44
CA LEU A 43 28.56 -23.72 15.78
C LEU A 43 28.19 -24.51 17.04
N GLU A 44 27.61 -23.85 18.06
CA GLU A 44 27.15 -24.53 19.26
C GLU A 44 25.98 -25.47 18.97
N ASN A 45 25.00 -25.00 18.20
CA ASN A 45 23.77 -25.74 17.91
C ASN A 45 23.97 -26.84 16.87
N GLN A 46 24.93 -26.71 15.96
CA GLN A 46 25.22 -27.79 15.02
C GLN A 46 25.75 -29.04 15.72
N LYS A 47 26.46 -28.90 16.86
CA LYS A 47 26.90 -30.04 17.68
C LYS A 47 25.72 -30.85 18.21
N LYS A 48 24.55 -30.21 18.33
CA LYS A 48 23.27 -30.80 18.76
C LYS A 48 22.43 -31.30 17.57
N GLY A 49 22.98 -31.26 16.35
CA GLY A 49 22.27 -31.63 15.11
C GLY A 49 21.28 -30.57 14.59
N ILE A 50 21.25 -29.39 15.20
CA ILE A 50 20.33 -28.32 14.83
C ILE A 50 20.97 -27.45 13.74
N THR A 51 20.28 -27.28 12.62
CA THR A 51 20.76 -26.46 11.49
C THR A 51 20.43 -24.98 11.68
N ALA A 52 21.20 -24.09 11.07
CA ALA A 52 20.93 -22.65 11.04
C ALA A 52 19.52 -22.34 10.51
N ARG A 53 19.05 -23.10 9.51
CA ARG A 53 17.68 -22.99 8.99
C ARG A 53 16.61 -23.35 10.02
N SER A 54 16.91 -24.28 10.95
CA SER A 54 16.00 -24.61 12.05
C SER A 54 15.99 -23.55 13.15
N LEU A 55 17.12 -22.87 13.37
CA LEU A 55 17.24 -21.80 14.37
C LEU A 55 16.60 -20.50 13.89
N TYR A 56 16.83 -20.14 12.63
CA TYR A 56 16.55 -18.82 12.10
C TYR A 56 15.49 -18.79 10.99
N GLY A 57 14.98 -19.95 10.58
CA GLY A 57 14.05 -20.07 9.45
C GLY A 57 14.75 -19.99 8.10
N ALA A 58 14.04 -19.51 7.08
CA ALA A 58 14.61 -19.43 5.72
C ALA A 58 15.72 -18.37 5.64
N PRO A 59 16.87 -18.63 5.00
CA PRO A 59 18.02 -17.70 4.94
C PRO A 59 17.67 -16.35 4.31
N THR A 60 16.78 -16.31 3.32
CA THR A 60 16.32 -15.06 2.70
C THR A 60 15.41 -14.25 3.64
N ALA A 61 14.55 -14.92 4.41
CA ALA A 61 13.69 -14.26 5.39
C ALA A 61 14.51 -13.70 6.57
N TRP A 62 15.54 -14.44 6.99
CA TRP A 62 16.50 -14.01 7.99
C TRP A 62 17.34 -12.82 7.51
N ALA A 63 17.89 -12.85 6.29
CA ALA A 63 18.58 -11.69 5.72
C ALA A 63 17.67 -10.46 5.64
N ALA A 64 16.43 -10.64 5.19
CA ALA A 64 15.45 -9.56 5.08
C ALA A 64 15.07 -8.92 6.43
N SER A 65 15.27 -9.58 7.58
CA SER A 65 15.02 -8.94 8.88
C SER A 65 16.02 -7.85 9.20
N PHE A 66 17.26 -7.94 8.71
CA PHE A 66 18.31 -6.93 8.90
C PHE A 66 18.26 -5.81 7.85
N SER A 67 17.60 -6.08 6.73
CA SER A 67 17.34 -5.09 5.67
C SER A 67 16.10 -4.23 5.96
N LYS A 68 15.19 -4.70 6.82
CA LYS A 68 14.05 -3.91 7.33
C LYS A 68 14.50 -2.69 8.12
N GLU A 69 15.62 -2.77 8.85
CA GLU A 69 16.18 -1.65 9.60
C GLU A 69 16.88 -0.62 8.70
N ALA A 70 17.46 -1.04 7.57
CA ALA A 70 18.05 -0.13 6.59
C ALA A 70 17.00 0.69 5.82
N ASN A 71 15.80 0.13 5.59
CA ASN A 71 14.67 0.88 5.00
C ASN A 71 13.92 1.78 6.01
N GLN A 72 14.20 1.67 7.31
CA GLN A 72 13.63 2.54 8.35
C GLN A 72 14.49 3.76 8.67
N LYS A 73 15.77 3.75 8.29
CA LYS A 73 16.61 4.94 8.33
C LYS A 73 16.17 5.88 7.20
N GLU A 74 15.40 6.91 7.57
CA GLU A 74 14.96 8.07 6.76
C GLU A 74 13.62 8.02 6.00
N ALA A 75 12.71 7.09 6.27
CA ALA A 75 11.33 7.28 5.83
C ALA A 75 10.65 8.33 6.74
N THR A 76 10.62 9.60 6.30
CA THR A 76 9.77 10.62 6.95
C THR A 76 8.37 10.04 7.17
N PRO A 77 7.81 10.16 8.38
CA PRO A 77 6.53 9.53 8.71
C PRO A 77 5.49 10.00 7.69
N LYS A 78 4.79 9.03 7.09
CA LYS A 78 3.72 9.30 6.13
C LYS A 78 2.66 10.18 6.80
N ASN A 79 2.17 11.18 6.07
CA ASN A 79 1.15 12.08 6.56
C ASN A 79 -0.21 11.38 6.60
N THR A 80 -0.76 11.23 7.81
CA THR A 80 -2.03 10.54 8.08
C THR A 80 -3.22 11.49 8.24
N ASN A 81 -3.10 12.74 7.77
CA ASN A 81 -4.20 13.71 7.80
C ASN A 81 -5.42 13.14 7.02
N PRO A 82 -6.59 12.97 7.67
CA PRO A 82 -7.78 12.39 7.06
C PRO A 82 -8.19 13.03 5.74
N TRP A 83 -8.14 14.35 5.65
CA TRP A 83 -8.56 15.12 4.48
C TRP A 83 -7.64 14.88 3.29
N LEU A 84 -6.32 14.80 3.54
CA LEU A 84 -5.34 14.53 2.49
C LEU A 84 -5.43 13.10 1.98
N MET A 85 -5.64 12.13 2.87
CA MET A 85 -5.81 10.72 2.50
C MET A 85 -7.09 10.48 1.69
N TRP A 86 -8.19 11.09 2.12
CA TRP A 86 -9.47 11.08 1.41
C TRP A 86 -9.34 11.71 0.02
N LEU A 87 -8.75 12.92 -0.05
CA LEU A 87 -8.57 13.64 -1.30
C LEU A 87 -7.65 12.88 -2.27
N ASP A 88 -6.55 12.30 -1.78
CA ASP A 88 -5.63 11.48 -2.59
C ASP A 88 -6.36 10.36 -3.34
N THR A 89 -7.22 9.65 -2.62
CA THR A 89 -7.94 8.49 -3.16
C THR A 89 -9.09 8.93 -4.05
N SER A 90 -9.75 10.04 -3.70
CA SER A 90 -10.80 10.62 -4.52
C SER A 90 -10.28 11.06 -5.88
N LEU A 91 -9.13 11.76 -5.91
CA LEU A 91 -8.47 12.18 -7.14
C LEU A 91 -8.01 10.99 -7.98
N LEU A 92 -7.59 9.89 -7.36
CA LEU A 92 -7.25 8.66 -8.08
C LEU A 92 -8.47 8.10 -8.83
N PHE A 93 -9.62 8.01 -8.16
CA PHE A 93 -10.85 7.48 -8.77
C PHE A 93 -11.42 8.41 -9.84
N ILE A 94 -11.45 9.73 -9.61
CA ILE A 94 -11.82 10.72 -10.63
C ILE A 94 -10.89 10.60 -11.83
N GLY A 95 -9.58 10.49 -11.57
CA GLY A 95 -8.55 10.34 -12.58
C GLY A 95 -8.78 9.12 -13.46
N ILE A 96 -8.84 7.94 -12.86
CA ILE A 96 -9.01 6.67 -13.57
C ILE A 96 -10.34 6.63 -14.32
N VAL A 97 -11.46 6.95 -13.67
CA VAL A 97 -12.78 6.87 -14.31
C VAL A 97 -12.94 7.92 -15.39
N GLY A 98 -12.42 9.14 -15.19
CA GLY A 98 -12.42 10.20 -16.20
C GLY A 98 -11.62 9.79 -17.45
N LEU A 99 -10.41 9.25 -17.27
CA LEU A 99 -9.58 8.76 -18.37
C LEU A 99 -10.24 7.56 -19.10
N LEU A 100 -10.78 6.60 -18.36
CA LEU A 100 -11.49 5.45 -18.94
C LEU A 100 -12.71 5.89 -19.75
N ASN A 101 -13.55 6.78 -19.20
CA ASN A 101 -14.71 7.33 -19.91
C ASN A 101 -14.27 8.09 -21.16
N SER A 102 -13.21 8.92 -21.07
CA SER A 102 -12.65 9.61 -22.23
C SER A 102 -12.27 8.63 -23.34
N ILE A 103 -11.48 7.60 -23.02
CA ILE A 103 -11.03 6.59 -23.98
C ILE A 103 -12.24 5.89 -24.60
N MET A 104 -13.19 5.42 -23.79
CA MET A 104 -14.38 4.75 -24.29
C MET A 104 -15.18 5.62 -25.27
N THR A 105 -15.38 6.90 -24.96
CA THR A 105 -16.15 7.80 -25.82
C THR A 105 -15.39 8.22 -27.09
N PHE A 106 -14.05 8.23 -27.08
CA PHE A 106 -13.26 8.44 -28.29
C PHE A 106 -13.42 7.30 -29.30
N PHE A 107 -13.54 6.06 -28.83
CA PHE A 107 -13.66 4.88 -29.70
C PHE A 107 -15.10 4.41 -29.93
N ASN A 108 -16.05 4.86 -29.10
CA ASN A 108 -17.46 4.53 -29.21
C ASN A 108 -18.33 5.73 -28.77
N THR A 109 -18.90 6.43 -29.73
CA THR A 109 -19.78 7.59 -29.49
C THR A 109 -21.11 7.23 -28.82
N ASN A 110 -21.50 5.95 -28.79
CA ASN A 110 -22.67 5.45 -28.06
C ASN A 110 -22.31 4.97 -26.62
N ALA A 111 -21.06 5.13 -26.19
CA ALA A 111 -20.66 4.77 -24.83
C ALA A 111 -21.49 5.56 -23.80
N THR A 112 -21.93 4.87 -22.75
CA THR A 112 -22.64 5.52 -21.64
C THR A 112 -21.65 6.36 -20.84
N VAL A 113 -21.77 7.68 -20.93
CA VAL A 113 -20.89 8.62 -20.23
C VAL A 113 -21.49 9.01 -18.88
N THR A 114 -20.69 8.86 -17.83
CA THR A 114 -21.04 9.32 -16.49
C THR A 114 -21.03 10.85 -16.47
N GLY A 115 -22.11 11.49 -15.99
CA GLY A 115 -22.17 12.95 -15.86
C GLY A 115 -21.14 13.48 -14.84
N LEU A 116 -20.81 14.77 -14.93
CA LEU A 116 -19.78 15.40 -14.10
C LEU A 116 -20.05 15.23 -12.59
N VAL A 117 -21.28 15.49 -12.14
CA VAL A 117 -21.63 15.35 -10.72
C VAL A 117 -21.59 13.88 -10.30
N SER A 118 -22.02 12.97 -11.17
CA SER A 118 -21.88 11.52 -10.93
C SER A 118 -20.40 11.10 -10.80
N LEU A 119 -19.51 11.64 -11.64
CA LEU A 119 -18.08 11.36 -11.58
C LEU A 119 -17.46 11.86 -10.26
N LEU A 120 -17.83 13.06 -9.82
CA LEU A 120 -17.38 13.61 -8.54
C LEU A 120 -17.94 12.81 -7.35
N ALA A 121 -19.22 12.44 -7.38
CA ALA A 121 -19.84 11.60 -6.34
C ALA A 121 -19.19 10.21 -6.26
N LEU A 122 -18.87 9.61 -7.40
CA LEU A 122 -18.12 8.35 -7.48
C LEU A 122 -16.73 8.52 -6.86
N GLY A 123 -16.00 9.57 -7.28
CA GLY A 123 -14.66 9.87 -6.81
C GLY A 123 -14.58 10.10 -5.31
N PHE A 124 -15.28 11.14 -4.83
CA PHE A 124 -15.26 11.55 -3.43
C PHE A 124 -15.91 10.53 -2.50
N GLY A 125 -17.00 9.89 -2.92
CA GLY A 125 -17.64 8.84 -2.13
C GLY A 125 -16.79 7.57 -2.07
N GLY A 126 -16.15 7.18 -3.17
CA GLY A 126 -15.21 6.05 -3.19
C GLY A 126 -13.96 6.34 -2.35
N GLY A 127 -13.43 7.56 -2.43
CA GLY A 127 -12.34 8.00 -1.55
C GLY A 127 -12.73 7.96 -0.08
N ALA A 128 -13.97 8.33 0.26
CA ALA A 128 -14.47 8.28 1.64
C ALA A 128 -14.63 6.84 2.13
N SER A 129 -15.14 5.96 1.28
CA SER A 129 -15.25 4.52 1.54
C SER A 129 -13.86 3.88 1.78
N MET A 130 -12.86 4.25 0.98
CA MET A 130 -11.47 3.79 1.18
C MET A 130 -10.83 4.37 2.44
N TYR A 131 -11.07 5.64 2.76
CA TYR A 131 -10.64 6.21 4.03
C TYR A 131 -11.30 5.50 5.23
N ALA A 132 -12.59 5.20 5.16
CA ALA A 132 -13.27 4.42 6.20
C ALA A 132 -12.64 3.03 6.36
N THR A 133 -12.33 2.37 5.24
CA THR A 133 -11.64 1.07 5.26
C THR A 133 -10.27 1.18 5.91
N TYR A 134 -9.49 2.21 5.56
CA TYR A 134 -8.22 2.48 6.23
C TYR A 134 -8.40 2.70 7.74
N TYR A 135 -9.36 3.54 8.11
CA TYR A 135 -9.59 3.95 9.50
C TYR A 135 -10.01 2.78 10.38
N PHE A 136 -10.89 1.90 9.89
CA PHE A 136 -11.38 0.77 10.68
C PHE A 136 -10.51 -0.48 10.57
N VAL A 137 -9.85 -0.70 9.42
CA VAL A 137 -9.11 -1.94 9.12
C VAL A 137 -7.61 -1.69 9.07
N TYR A 138 -7.13 -1.00 8.03
CA TYR A 138 -5.70 -0.99 7.70
C TYR A 138 -4.80 -0.35 8.76
N ARG A 139 -5.25 0.69 9.46
CA ARG A 139 -4.47 1.31 10.54
C ARG A 139 -4.31 0.43 11.79
N HIS A 140 -5.07 -0.68 11.86
CA HIS A 140 -5.03 -1.64 12.97
C HIS A 140 -4.43 -2.99 12.55
N MET A 141 -4.11 -3.18 11.27
CA MET A 141 -3.39 -4.37 10.82
C MET A 141 -2.00 -4.42 11.47
N GLY A 142 -1.59 -5.60 11.93
CA GLY A 142 -0.33 -5.78 12.66
C GLY A 142 -0.35 -5.38 14.13
N LYS A 143 -1.39 -4.68 14.62
CA LYS A 143 -1.56 -4.38 16.05
C LYS A 143 -2.17 -5.55 16.81
N ASP A 144 -1.98 -5.58 18.13
CA ASP A 144 -2.61 -6.56 19.02
C ASP A 144 -4.13 -6.60 18.87
N LYS A 145 -4.72 -7.80 19.05
CA LYS A 145 -6.15 -8.03 18.85
C LYS A 145 -7.03 -7.14 19.75
N SER A 146 -6.55 -6.79 20.95
CA SER A 146 -7.24 -5.89 21.89
C SER A 146 -7.36 -4.44 21.40
N LEU A 147 -6.45 -4.00 20.53
CA LEU A 147 -6.42 -2.65 19.96
C LEU A 147 -7.24 -2.54 18.66
N ARG A 148 -7.81 -3.66 18.18
CA ARG A 148 -8.60 -3.70 16.95
C ARG A 148 -10.07 -3.47 17.27
N PRO A 149 -10.80 -2.67 16.46
CA PRO A 149 -12.24 -2.55 16.60
C PRO A 149 -12.93 -3.91 16.46
N SER A 150 -14.04 -4.10 17.19
CA SER A 150 -14.88 -5.29 17.03
C SER A 150 -15.36 -5.41 15.59
N TRP A 151 -15.34 -6.64 15.06
CA TRP A 151 -15.71 -6.94 13.67
C TRP A 151 -17.11 -6.42 13.32
N PHE A 152 -18.08 -6.49 14.24
CA PHE A 152 -19.43 -5.95 14.01
C PHE A 152 -19.44 -4.42 13.83
N LYS A 153 -18.58 -3.69 14.56
CA LYS A 153 -18.41 -2.25 14.36
C LYS A 153 -17.79 -1.94 13.01
N VAL A 154 -16.81 -2.75 12.58
CA VAL A 154 -16.17 -2.61 11.26
C VAL A 154 -17.19 -2.82 10.16
N ILE A 155 -17.92 -3.95 10.16
CA ILE A 155 -18.97 -4.18 9.15
C ILE A 155 -19.99 -3.06 9.16
N GLY A 156 -20.57 -2.76 10.34
CA GLY A 156 -21.64 -1.78 10.44
C GLY A 156 -21.22 -0.42 9.86
N ALA A 157 -20.03 0.04 10.23
CA ALA A 157 -19.49 1.30 9.70
C ALA A 157 -19.24 1.24 8.19
N LEU A 158 -18.62 0.19 7.67
CA LEU A 158 -18.33 0.07 6.23
C LEU A 158 -19.61 -0.12 5.40
N THR A 159 -20.59 -0.89 5.88
CA THR A 159 -21.89 -1.06 5.25
C THR A 159 -22.64 0.27 5.21
N LEU A 160 -22.69 1.02 6.32
CA LEU A 160 -23.33 2.34 6.33
C LEU A 160 -22.64 3.33 5.40
N ALA A 161 -21.30 3.35 5.36
CA ALA A 161 -20.55 4.19 4.44
C ALA A 161 -20.84 3.82 2.97
N MET A 162 -20.90 2.52 2.66
CA MET A 162 -21.20 2.04 1.31
C MET A 162 -22.65 2.36 0.90
N LEU A 163 -23.62 2.19 1.80
CA LEU A 163 -25.01 2.55 1.56
C LEU A 163 -25.16 4.06 1.31
N ALA A 164 -24.55 4.89 2.16
CA ALA A 164 -24.55 6.33 1.98
C ALA A 164 -23.93 6.73 0.63
N TRP A 165 -22.81 6.11 0.26
CA TRP A 165 -22.16 6.37 -1.02
C TRP A 165 -23.04 5.94 -2.21
N ILE A 166 -23.60 4.73 -2.19
CA ILE A 166 -24.50 4.24 -3.24
C ILE A 166 -25.71 5.15 -3.36
N THR A 167 -26.36 5.53 -2.26
CA THR A 167 -27.51 6.44 -2.28
C THR A 167 -27.15 7.79 -2.89
N LEU A 168 -26.03 8.40 -2.48
CA LEU A 168 -25.57 9.69 -3.02
C LEU A 168 -25.23 9.59 -4.51
N TYR A 169 -24.55 8.53 -4.93
CA TYR A 169 -24.22 8.29 -6.32
C TYR A 169 -25.47 8.02 -7.17
N SER A 170 -26.40 7.18 -6.71
CA SER A 170 -27.65 6.93 -7.40
C SER A 170 -28.53 8.18 -7.49
N ALA A 171 -28.49 9.06 -6.48
CA ALA A 171 -29.22 10.31 -6.48
C ALA A 171 -28.80 11.24 -7.63
N THR A 172 -27.55 11.17 -8.10
CA THR A 172 -27.09 12.02 -9.21
C THR A 172 -27.73 11.67 -10.55
N ALA A 173 -28.29 10.46 -10.69
CA ALA A 173 -29.03 10.06 -11.89
C ALA A 173 -30.35 10.83 -12.06
N PHE A 174 -30.91 11.37 -10.98
CA PHE A 174 -32.13 12.18 -11.01
C PHE A 174 -31.85 13.67 -11.27
N LEU A 175 -30.58 14.07 -11.32
CA LEU A 175 -30.23 15.45 -11.62
C LEU A 175 -30.50 15.78 -13.10
N PRO A 176 -31.05 16.96 -13.41
CA PRO A 176 -31.19 17.41 -14.78
C PRO A 176 -29.81 17.58 -15.43
N LYS A 177 -29.76 17.48 -16.76
CA LYS A 177 -28.50 17.61 -17.54
C LYS A 177 -27.75 18.94 -17.28
N ALA A 178 -28.47 19.99 -16.92
CA ALA A 178 -27.86 21.28 -16.55
C ALA A 178 -26.99 21.18 -15.28
N LEU A 179 -27.38 20.33 -14.32
CA LEU A 179 -26.63 20.11 -13.08
C LEU A 179 -25.65 18.95 -13.19
N ASN A 180 -25.97 17.91 -13.97
CA ASN A 180 -25.10 16.76 -14.18
C ASN A 180 -24.77 16.56 -15.68
N PRO A 181 -24.02 17.50 -16.30
CA PRO A 181 -23.73 17.43 -17.72
C PRO A 181 -22.78 16.28 -18.04
N GLN A 182 -22.98 15.64 -19.19
CA GLN A 182 -22.02 14.71 -19.76
C GLN A 182 -20.94 15.52 -20.47
N LEU A 183 -19.68 15.31 -20.05
CA LEU A 183 -18.55 16.01 -20.63
C LEU A 183 -18.12 15.36 -21.96
N PRO A 184 -17.69 16.16 -22.96
CA PRO A 184 -17.11 15.61 -24.17
C PRO A 184 -15.78 14.88 -23.88
N PRO A 185 -15.32 13.98 -24.77
CA PRO A 185 -14.14 13.15 -24.53
C PRO A 185 -12.90 13.95 -24.13
N VAL A 186 -12.62 15.06 -24.83
CA VAL A 186 -11.47 15.94 -24.53
C VAL A 186 -11.56 16.53 -23.12
N ALA A 187 -12.75 16.94 -22.68
CA ALA A 187 -12.94 17.49 -21.34
C ALA A 187 -12.78 16.41 -20.25
N LEU A 188 -13.23 15.17 -20.52
CA LEU A 188 -13.00 14.03 -19.63
C LEU A 188 -11.51 13.69 -19.53
N LEU A 189 -10.77 13.72 -20.66
CA LEU A 189 -9.33 13.51 -20.70
C LEU A 189 -8.61 14.53 -19.81
N ILE A 190 -8.94 15.82 -19.99
CA ILE A 190 -8.36 16.91 -19.19
C ILE A 190 -8.71 16.74 -17.72
N THR A 191 -9.97 16.43 -17.38
CA THR A 191 -10.42 16.22 -16.00
C THR A 191 -9.64 15.08 -15.34
N GLY A 192 -9.50 13.95 -16.03
CA GLY A 192 -8.78 12.79 -15.53
C GLY A 192 -7.28 13.06 -15.35
N ALA A 193 -6.65 13.68 -16.34
CA ALA A 193 -5.24 14.06 -16.30
C ALA A 193 -4.95 15.08 -15.18
N LEU A 194 -5.80 16.09 -15.01
CA LEU A 194 -5.69 17.07 -13.93
C LEU A 194 -5.85 16.41 -12.56
N ALA A 195 -6.78 15.48 -12.39
CA ALA A 195 -6.96 14.77 -11.13
C ALA A 195 -5.72 13.95 -10.75
N ILE A 196 -5.15 13.19 -11.69
CA ILE A 196 -3.90 12.43 -11.48
C ILE A 196 -2.71 13.37 -11.24
N GLY A 197 -2.60 14.45 -12.01
CA GLY A 197 -1.54 15.45 -11.85
C GLY A 197 -1.60 16.13 -10.48
N LEU A 198 -2.78 16.59 -10.07
CA LEU A 198 -2.99 17.20 -8.75
C LEU A 198 -2.67 16.21 -7.63
N ARG A 199 -3.11 14.95 -7.76
CA ARG A 199 -2.77 13.89 -6.81
C ARG A 199 -1.25 13.72 -6.69
N TYR A 200 -0.55 13.62 -7.82
CA TYR A 200 0.91 13.48 -7.83
C TYR A 200 1.61 14.65 -7.12
N LEU A 201 1.17 15.88 -7.37
CA LEU A 201 1.71 17.07 -6.70
C LEU A 201 1.46 17.06 -5.19
N LEU A 202 0.25 16.67 -4.76
CA LEU A 202 -0.11 16.55 -3.34
C LEU A 202 0.72 15.46 -2.64
N GLN A 203 0.91 14.31 -3.27
CA GLN A 203 1.73 13.23 -2.73
C GLN A 203 3.18 13.65 -2.56
N ARG A 204 3.75 14.32 -3.57
CA ARG A 204 5.13 14.82 -3.53
C ARG A 204 5.33 15.88 -2.45
N LYS A 205 4.34 16.76 -2.25
CA LYS A 205 4.44 17.85 -1.26
C LYS A 205 4.19 17.38 0.17
N TYR A 206 3.21 16.50 0.39
CA TYR A 206 2.72 16.18 1.73
C TYR A 206 3.06 14.76 2.21
N ASN A 207 3.72 13.93 1.40
CA ASN A 207 4.09 12.56 1.73
C ASN A 207 2.90 11.74 2.30
N ILE A 208 1.76 11.80 1.61
CA ILE A 208 0.46 11.29 2.10
C ILE A 208 0.50 9.76 2.27
N GLN A 209 -0.08 9.26 3.36
CA GLN A 209 -0.30 7.83 3.58
C GLN A 209 -1.35 7.27 2.60
N ASN A 210 -1.05 6.13 1.99
CA ASN A 210 -1.99 5.46 1.10
C ASN A 210 -3.14 4.81 1.91
N THR A 211 -4.39 5.12 1.56
CA THR A 211 -5.60 4.53 2.16
C THR A 211 -5.83 3.07 1.76
N MET A 212 -5.20 2.60 0.68
CA MET A 212 -5.35 1.24 0.16
C MET A 212 -4.27 0.29 0.70
N ALA A 213 -3.44 0.74 1.64
CA ALA A 213 -2.37 -0.05 2.22
C ALA A 213 -2.30 0.12 3.75
N PRO A 214 -1.84 -0.91 4.49
CA PRO A 214 -1.48 -0.78 5.90
C PRO A 214 -0.44 0.32 6.10
N GLN A 215 -0.49 0.95 7.27
CA GLN A 215 0.63 1.77 7.73
C GLN A 215 1.82 0.82 7.98
N ARG A 216 2.94 1.10 7.31
CA ARG A 216 4.19 0.34 7.49
C ARG A 216 4.99 0.91 8.65
#